data_AF-A0A915K9F2-F1
#
_entry.id   AF-A0A915K9F2-F1
#
_cell.length_a   1.000
_cell.length_b   1.000
_cell.length_c   1.000
_cell.angle_alpha   90.00
_cell.angle_beta   90.00
_cell.angle_gamma   90.00
#
_symmetry.space_group_name_H-M   'P 1'
#
loop_
_entity.id
_entity.type
_entity.pdbx_description
1 polymer ?
#
loop_
_entity_poly.entity_id
_entity_poly.type
_entity_poly.pdbx_seq_one_letter_code
_entity_poly.pdbx_strand_id
1 'polypeptide(L)'
;ELTSLPCIYLCDFCLKFTESRKRLERHLTKCNLRHPPGNEIYRKGTISVFEIDGRKNKTYAQNLCLLAKLFLDHKTLYYDTDPFLFYVMTEVDNRGFHIVGYFSKEKESNEDYNVACILVLPPFQRKGYGRLLIEFSYELSKFEAKPGTPEKPLSDLGLLSYRSYWSQTILDLLVNLKPDENEPQPQISINELSEITCIKREDILYTLQHMNLMRYNKGKHVIAVTKEMLEGYKRSIPKKRLSIDPKCLHWTPKDWSRRRC
;
A
#
# COMPACT_ATOMS: atom_id res chain seq x y z
N GLU A 1 -0.65 -4.32 33.40
CA GLU A 1 0.29 -5.45 33.59
C GLU A 1 1.44 -5.42 32.59
N LEU A 2 1.22 -5.41 31.26
CA LEU A 2 2.33 -5.36 30.29
C LEU A 2 3.13 -4.05 30.31
N THR A 3 2.51 -2.94 30.71
CA THR A 3 3.10 -1.60 30.73
C THR A 3 4.21 -1.42 31.77
N SER A 4 4.29 -2.29 32.78
CA SER A 4 5.36 -2.24 33.79
C SER A 4 6.60 -3.06 33.38
N LEU A 5 6.56 -3.76 32.24
CA LEU A 5 7.66 -4.57 31.77
C LEU A 5 8.63 -3.75 30.92
N PRO A 6 9.95 -3.98 31.04
CA PRO A 6 10.95 -3.27 30.22
C PRO A 6 10.95 -3.71 28.75
N CYS A 7 10.41 -4.90 28.45
CA CYS A 7 10.37 -5.48 27.12
C CYS A 7 9.18 -6.42 26.96
N ILE A 8 8.57 -6.40 25.77
CA ILE A 8 7.50 -7.32 25.36
C ILE A 8 8.00 -8.12 24.16
N TYR A 9 7.74 -9.41 24.14
CA TYR A 9 8.22 -10.33 23.10
C TYR A 9 7.07 -10.76 22.20
N LEU A 10 7.27 -10.69 20.88
CA LEU A 10 6.25 -11.08 19.90
C LEU A 10 6.68 -12.32 19.12
N CYS A 11 5.70 -13.18 18.82
CA CYS A 11 5.86 -14.22 17.81
C CYS A 11 5.83 -13.59 16.41
N ASP A 12 6.87 -13.84 15.62
CA ASP A 12 7.04 -13.29 14.27
C ASP A 12 5.95 -13.76 13.27
N PHE A 13 5.30 -14.89 13.54
CA PHE A 13 4.28 -15.46 12.64
C PHE A 13 2.85 -15.17 13.06
N CYS A 14 2.51 -15.31 14.35
CA CYS A 14 1.12 -15.13 14.82
C CYS A 14 0.88 -13.79 15.53
N LEU A 15 1.95 -13.00 15.71
CA LEU A 15 1.97 -11.69 16.38
C LEU A 15 1.53 -11.70 17.84
N LYS A 16 1.39 -12.89 18.46
CA LYS A 16 1.10 -13.01 19.89
C LYS A 16 2.23 -12.38 20.70
N PHE A 17 1.88 -11.41 21.53
CA PHE A 17 2.77 -10.79 22.49
C PHE A 17 2.82 -11.60 23.80
N THR A 18 3.98 -11.57 24.46
CA THR A 18 4.25 -12.30 25.69
C THR A 18 5.16 -11.48 26.62
N GLU A 19 4.99 -11.68 27.92
CA GLU A 19 5.69 -10.94 28.98
C GLU A 19 7.18 -11.30 29.13
N SER A 20 7.63 -12.42 28.58
CA SER A 20 9.01 -12.87 28.76
C SER A 20 9.47 -13.79 27.64
N ARG A 21 10.80 -13.80 27.42
CA ARG A 21 11.46 -14.66 26.45
C ARG A 21 11.12 -16.14 26.64
N LYS A 22 11.10 -16.65 27.89
CA LYS A 22 10.74 -18.04 28.20
C LYS A 22 9.31 -18.38 27.75
N ARG A 23 8.36 -17.44 27.89
CA ARG A 23 6.98 -17.63 27.42
C ARG A 23 6.91 -17.64 25.89
N LEU A 24 7.67 -16.79 25.21
CA LEU A 24 7.80 -16.82 23.74
C LEU A 24 8.39 -18.14 23.27
N GLU A 25 9.51 -18.60 23.85
CA GLU A 25 10.15 -19.88 23.48
C GLU A 25 9.18 -21.06 23.59
N ARG A 26 8.44 -21.15 24.71
CA ARG A 26 7.38 -22.16 24.88
C ARG A 26 6.21 -21.99 23.91
N HIS A 27 5.93 -20.77 23.46
CA HIS A 27 4.92 -20.55 22.42
C HIS A 27 5.42 -21.03 21.06
N LEU A 28 6.69 -20.76 20.71
CA LEU A 28 7.28 -21.15 19.43
C LEU A 28 7.34 -22.68 19.24
N THR A 29 7.45 -23.46 20.31
CA THR A 29 7.36 -24.93 20.22
C THR A 29 5.97 -25.47 19.89
N LYS A 30 4.93 -24.65 20.07
CA LYS A 30 3.51 -25.01 19.84
C LYS A 30 2.89 -24.29 18.64
N CYS A 31 3.49 -23.18 18.22
CA CYS A 31 2.98 -22.35 17.14
C CYS A 31 3.26 -23.03 15.79
N ASN A 32 2.19 -23.39 15.09
CA ASN A 32 2.27 -24.03 13.77
C ASN A 32 2.26 -23.01 12.61
N LEU A 33 2.00 -21.73 12.88
CA LEU A 33 2.02 -20.70 11.82
C LEU A 33 3.44 -20.43 11.35
N ARG A 34 3.61 -20.36 10.02
CA ARG A 34 4.83 -19.94 9.33
C ARG A 34 4.57 -18.83 8.31
N HIS A 35 3.34 -18.32 8.27
CA HIS A 35 2.91 -17.21 7.43
C HIS A 35 1.68 -16.53 8.05
N PRO A 36 1.33 -15.32 7.60
CA PRO A 36 0.10 -14.66 8.01
C PRO A 36 -1.14 -15.53 7.69
N PRO A 37 -2.14 -15.62 8.59
CA PRO A 37 -3.29 -16.50 8.43
C PRO A 37 -4.32 -15.91 7.46
N GLY A 38 -4.05 -16.04 6.16
CA GLY A 38 -4.89 -15.54 5.07
C GLY A 38 -4.53 -16.21 3.75
N ASN A 39 -5.11 -15.69 2.67
CA ASN A 39 -4.80 -16.19 1.33
C ASN A 39 -3.57 -15.46 0.79
N GLU A 40 -2.57 -16.21 0.31
CA GLU A 40 -1.48 -15.64 -0.48
C GLU A 40 -2.07 -15.21 -1.84
N ILE A 41 -2.18 -13.90 -2.06
CA ILE A 41 -2.78 -13.34 -3.29
C ILE A 41 -1.71 -12.79 -4.24
N TYR A 42 -0.46 -12.70 -3.79
CA TYR A 42 0.67 -12.26 -4.61
C TYR A 42 1.94 -12.96 -4.19
N ARG A 43 2.74 -13.38 -5.18
CA ARG A 43 4.09 -13.90 -4.96
C ARG A 43 5.01 -13.56 -6.13
N LYS A 44 6.14 -12.90 -5.84
CA LYS A 44 7.24 -12.69 -6.80
C LYS A 44 8.58 -12.79 -6.10
N GLY A 45 9.37 -13.81 -6.48
CA GLY A 45 10.65 -14.10 -5.83
C GLY A 45 10.43 -14.37 -4.33
N THR A 46 11.08 -13.56 -3.48
CA THR A 46 10.99 -13.66 -2.01
C THR A 46 9.91 -12.77 -1.40
N ILE A 47 9.10 -12.06 -2.20
CA ILE A 47 8.04 -11.18 -1.69
C ILE A 47 6.67 -11.82 -1.90
N SER A 48 5.90 -11.92 -0.82
CA SER A 48 4.51 -12.39 -0.84
C SER A 48 3.58 -11.43 -0.11
N VAL A 49 2.32 -11.34 -0.55
CA VAL A 49 1.26 -10.56 0.12
C VAL A 49 0.08 -11.47 0.45
N PHE A 50 -0.36 -11.42 1.71
CA PHE A 50 -1.50 -12.18 2.22
C PHE A 50 -2.69 -11.26 2.45
N GLU A 51 -3.85 -11.63 1.90
CA GLU A 51 -5.14 -11.02 2.24
C GLU A 51 -5.73 -11.72 3.46
N ILE A 52 -6.00 -10.94 4.50
CA ILE A 52 -6.58 -11.40 5.76
C ILE A 52 -7.89 -10.68 6.00
N ASP A 53 -8.96 -11.45 6.14
CA ASP A 53 -10.26 -10.95 6.60
C ASP A 53 -10.25 -10.79 8.13
N GLY A 54 -10.39 -9.55 8.61
CA GLY A 54 -10.39 -9.23 10.03
C GLY A 54 -11.52 -9.88 10.82
N ARG A 55 -12.65 -10.24 10.18
CA ARG A 55 -13.75 -10.99 10.82
C ARG A 55 -13.38 -12.47 11.03
N LYS A 56 -12.63 -13.06 10.09
CA LYS A 56 -12.26 -14.49 10.13
C LYS A 56 -11.03 -14.74 11.01
N ASN A 57 -10.09 -13.79 11.04
CA ASN A 57 -8.82 -13.91 11.74
C ASN A 57 -8.66 -12.86 12.85
N LYS A 58 -9.70 -12.70 13.69
CA LYS A 58 -9.81 -11.62 14.70
C LYS A 58 -8.55 -11.47 15.56
N THR A 59 -8.06 -12.57 16.14
CA THR A 59 -6.89 -12.52 17.04
C THR A 59 -5.64 -12.02 16.33
N TYR A 60 -5.38 -12.46 15.09
CA TYR A 60 -4.22 -11.99 14.34
C TYR A 60 -4.37 -10.51 13.96
N ALA A 61 -5.56 -10.12 13.47
CA ALA A 61 -5.86 -8.74 13.11
C ALA A 61 -5.73 -7.78 14.31
N GLN A 62 -6.22 -8.17 15.48
CA GLN A 62 -6.08 -7.41 16.72
C GLN A 62 -4.62 -7.27 17.15
N ASN A 63 -3.85 -8.37 17.12
CA ASN A 63 -2.42 -8.33 17.42
C ASN A 63 -1.65 -7.40 16.46
N LEU A 64 -1.98 -7.46 15.16
CA LEU A 64 -1.40 -6.58 14.15
C LEU A 64 -1.76 -5.11 14.39
N CYS A 65 -3.01 -4.82 14.75
CA CYS A 65 -3.45 -3.47 15.11
C CYS A 65 -2.70 -2.92 16.32
N LEU A 66 -2.54 -3.73 17.37
CA LEU A 66 -1.79 -3.37 18.57
C LEU A 66 -0.32 -3.10 18.25
N LEU A 67 0.33 -3.99 17.48
CA LEU A 67 1.70 -3.78 17.01
C LEU A 67 1.82 -2.48 16.21
N ALA A 68 0.86 -2.22 15.32
CA ALA A 68 0.88 -1.03 14.47
C ALA A 68 0.69 0.26 15.25
N LYS A 69 -0.13 0.26 16.30
CA LYS A 69 -0.38 1.44 17.13
C LYS A 69 0.88 1.97 17.80
N LEU A 70 1.88 1.11 18.03
CA LEU A 70 3.19 1.51 18.56
C LEU A 70 3.94 2.48 17.63
N PHE A 71 3.58 2.52 16.35
CA PHE A 71 4.28 3.28 15.32
C PHE A 71 3.36 4.22 14.52
N LEU A 72 2.07 4.27 14.86
CA LEU A 72 1.06 5.09 14.19
C LEU A 72 0.29 5.90 15.23
N ASP A 73 0.59 7.19 15.30
CA ASP A 73 0.00 8.09 16.30
C ASP A 73 -1.51 8.26 16.11
N HIS A 74 -1.94 8.48 14.87
CA HIS A 74 -3.33 8.69 14.49
C HIS A 74 -4.15 7.41 14.29
N LYS A 75 -3.59 6.23 14.57
CA LYS A 75 -4.37 4.99 14.48
C LYS A 75 -5.35 4.90 15.64
N THR A 76 -6.64 4.95 15.34
CA THR A 76 -7.70 4.61 16.31
C THR A 76 -7.75 3.10 16.48
N LEU A 77 -7.58 2.61 17.71
CA LEU A 77 -7.74 1.20 18.03
C LEU A 77 -9.21 0.89 18.29
N TYR A 78 -9.91 0.45 17.24
CA TYR A 78 -11.14 -0.30 17.41
C TYR A 78 -10.79 -1.77 17.65
N TYR A 79 -11.31 -2.36 18.73
CA TYR A 79 -11.20 -3.81 18.95
C TYR A 79 -11.95 -4.61 17.88
N ASP A 80 -12.90 -3.95 17.21
CA ASP A 80 -13.62 -4.51 16.08
C ASP A 80 -12.79 -4.42 14.80
N THR A 81 -12.25 -5.57 14.39
CA THR A 81 -11.51 -5.73 13.14
C THR A 81 -12.40 -6.23 12.00
N ASP A 82 -13.68 -6.52 12.26
CA ASP A 82 -14.60 -7.11 11.29
C ASP A 82 -14.79 -6.28 10.01
N PRO A 83 -14.82 -4.93 10.03
CA PRO A 83 -15.01 -4.14 8.82
C PRO A 83 -13.75 -4.03 7.94
N PHE A 84 -12.60 -4.58 8.36
CA PHE A 84 -11.33 -4.40 7.66
C PHE A 84 -10.82 -5.67 6.97
N LEU A 85 -10.17 -5.45 5.83
CA LEU A 85 -9.20 -6.35 5.23
C LEU A 85 -7.79 -5.87 5.56
N PHE A 86 -6.87 -6.82 5.72
CA PHE A 86 -5.46 -6.55 5.96
C PHE A 86 -4.63 -7.22 4.87
N TYR A 87 -3.76 -6.45 4.23
CA TYR A 87 -2.84 -6.91 3.20
C TYR A 87 -1.43 -6.92 3.77
N VAL A 88 -0.98 -8.10 4.20
CA VAL A 88 0.28 -8.28 4.92
C VAL A 88 1.37 -8.69 3.95
N MET A 89 2.39 -7.85 3.79
CA MET A 89 3.55 -8.11 2.97
C MET A 89 4.63 -8.82 3.79
N THR A 90 5.26 -9.80 3.16
CA THR A 90 6.27 -10.66 3.80
C THR A 90 7.49 -10.85 2.91
N GLU A 91 8.65 -11.02 3.56
CA GLU A 91 9.83 -11.63 2.96
C GLU A 91 9.83 -13.14 3.27
N VAL A 92 10.14 -13.97 2.28
CA VAL A 92 10.15 -15.43 2.40
C VAL A 92 11.58 -15.95 2.51
N ASP A 93 11.85 -16.73 3.54
CA ASP A 93 13.08 -17.50 3.72
C ASP A 93 12.78 -19.01 3.98
N ASN A 94 13.79 -19.78 4.38
CA ASN A 94 13.64 -21.21 4.68
C ASN A 94 12.86 -21.51 5.98
N ARG A 95 12.65 -20.52 6.84
CA ARG A 95 11.88 -20.62 8.08
C ARG A 95 10.41 -20.24 7.87
N GLY A 96 10.11 -19.35 6.93
CA GLY A 96 8.75 -19.01 6.57
C GLY A 96 8.60 -17.61 5.97
N PHE A 97 7.46 -16.99 6.24
CA PHE A 97 7.07 -15.70 5.69
C PHE A 97 7.10 -14.66 6.83
N HIS A 98 8.09 -13.77 6.77
CA HIS A 98 8.41 -12.77 7.78
C HIS A 98 7.74 -11.45 7.43
N ILE A 99 6.88 -10.93 8.32
CA ILE A 99 6.17 -9.68 8.09
C ILE A 99 7.17 -8.52 7.96
N VAL A 100 7.03 -7.73 6.88
CA VAL A 100 7.80 -6.49 6.68
C VAL A 100 6.92 -5.25 6.83
N GLY A 101 5.62 -5.39 6.58
CA GLY A 101 4.66 -4.31 6.67
C GLY A 101 3.27 -4.75 6.22
N TYR A 102 2.31 -3.86 6.33
CA TYR A 102 0.94 -4.10 5.88
C TYR A 102 0.24 -2.80 5.53
N PHE A 103 -0.90 -2.92 4.86
CA PHE A 103 -1.95 -1.90 4.93
C PHE A 103 -3.30 -2.54 5.24
N SER A 104 -4.19 -1.78 5.87
CA SER A 104 -5.60 -2.15 6.04
C SER A 104 -6.48 -1.38 5.06
N LYS A 105 -7.61 -1.97 4.68
CA LYS A 105 -8.62 -1.38 3.80
C LYS A 105 -10.00 -1.69 4.38
N GLU A 106 -10.89 -0.72 4.43
CA GLU A 106 -12.29 -0.97 4.76
C GLU A 106 -12.93 -1.84 3.67
N LYS A 107 -13.76 -2.80 4.06
CA LYS A 107 -14.54 -3.62 3.12
C LYS A 107 -15.50 -2.76 2.31
N GLU A 108 -16.05 -1.74 2.95
CA GLU A 108 -16.94 -0.73 2.38
C GLU A 108 -16.46 0.63 2.89
N SER A 109 -15.98 1.49 1.98
CA SER A 109 -15.53 2.84 2.31
C SER A 109 -16.39 3.84 1.55
N ASN A 110 -17.05 4.74 2.29
CA ASN A 110 -17.90 5.78 1.70
C ASN A 110 -17.08 6.84 0.95
N GLU A 111 -15.84 7.05 1.38
CA GLU A 111 -14.91 8.05 0.83
C GLU A 111 -13.96 7.44 -0.22
N ASP A 112 -14.20 6.20 -0.63
CA ASP A 112 -13.35 5.42 -1.54
C ASP A 112 -11.87 5.37 -1.10
N TYR A 113 -11.65 5.20 0.22
CA TYR A 113 -10.31 4.98 0.72
C TYR A 113 -9.82 3.59 0.31
N ASN A 114 -8.75 3.53 -0.48
CA ASN A 114 -8.13 2.25 -0.83
C ASN A 114 -7.11 1.78 0.23
N VAL A 115 -6.77 2.66 1.18
CA VAL A 115 -5.92 2.40 2.33
C VAL A 115 -6.47 3.16 3.54
N ALA A 116 -6.70 2.47 4.65
CA ALA A 116 -7.05 3.06 5.95
C ALA A 116 -5.80 3.30 6.81
N CYS A 117 -4.97 2.27 7.00
CA CYS A 117 -3.68 2.40 7.67
C CYS A 117 -2.61 1.71 6.82
N ILE A 118 -1.39 2.24 6.81
CA ILE A 118 -0.23 1.63 6.17
C ILE A 118 0.98 1.73 7.10
N LEU A 119 1.74 0.65 7.22
CA LEU A 119 2.92 0.59 8.06
C LEU A 119 3.97 -0.31 7.44
N VAL A 120 5.20 0.19 7.40
CA VAL A 120 6.40 -0.64 7.26
C VAL A 120 7.04 -0.74 8.64
N LEU A 121 7.30 -1.96 9.09
CA LEU A 121 7.91 -2.19 10.40
C LEU A 121 9.30 -1.53 10.44
N PRO A 122 9.71 -0.91 11.57
CA PRO A 122 10.92 -0.09 11.64
C PRO A 122 12.20 -0.72 11.04
N PRO A 123 12.53 -2.01 11.26
CA PRO A 123 13.73 -2.63 10.68
C PRO A 123 13.74 -2.75 9.15
N PHE A 124 12.58 -2.55 8.51
CA PHE A 124 12.37 -2.68 7.08
C PHE A 124 12.11 -1.33 6.38
N GLN A 125 12.10 -0.22 7.14
CA GLN A 125 11.94 1.11 6.55
C GLN A 125 13.12 1.47 5.64
N ARG A 126 12.87 2.37 4.68
CA ARG A 126 13.85 2.84 3.69
C ARG A 126 14.45 1.75 2.77
N LYS A 127 13.84 0.55 2.73
CA LYS A 127 14.21 -0.55 1.80
C LYS A 127 13.30 -0.66 0.57
N GLY A 128 12.37 0.27 0.39
CA GLY A 128 11.41 0.27 -0.73
C GLY A 128 10.05 -0.37 -0.44
N TYR A 129 9.87 -1.05 0.70
CA TYR A 129 8.59 -1.70 1.04
C TYR A 129 7.41 -0.75 1.16
N GLY A 130 7.61 0.48 1.61
CA GLY A 130 6.53 1.47 1.66
C GLY A 130 5.97 1.78 0.28
N ARG A 131 6.86 1.93 -0.72
CA ARG A 131 6.48 2.11 -2.11
C ARG A 131 5.76 0.88 -2.66
N LEU A 132 6.24 -0.33 -2.35
CA LEU A 132 5.58 -1.57 -2.79
C LEU A 132 4.18 -1.73 -2.20
N LEU A 133 3.96 -1.38 -0.93
CA LEU A 133 2.65 -1.44 -0.29
C LEU A 133 1.67 -0.44 -0.93
N ILE A 134 2.11 0.78 -1.23
CA ILE A 134 1.31 1.78 -1.95
C ILE A 134 1.00 1.31 -3.37
N GLU A 135 2.00 0.82 -4.10
CA GLU A 135 1.83 0.29 -5.45
C GLU A 135 0.82 -0.86 -5.46
N PHE A 136 0.91 -1.77 -4.49
CA PHE A 136 -0.01 -2.88 -4.35
C PHE A 136 -1.45 -2.43 -4.06
N SER A 137 -1.67 -1.41 -3.23
CA SER A 137 -3.02 -0.91 -2.96
C SER A 137 -3.68 -0.32 -4.21
N TYR A 138 -2.91 0.33 -5.08
CA TYR A 138 -3.39 0.81 -6.38
C TYR A 138 -3.60 -0.30 -7.40
N GLU A 139 -2.80 -1.37 -7.38
CA GLU A 139 -3.08 -2.56 -8.21
C GLU A 139 -4.43 -3.19 -7.84
N LEU A 140 -4.78 -3.26 -6.56
CA LEU A 140 -6.13 -3.69 -6.15
C LEU A 140 -7.21 -2.73 -6.68
N SER A 141 -7.00 -1.42 -6.57
CA SER A 141 -7.93 -0.42 -7.13
C SER A 141 -8.14 -0.57 -8.64
N LYS A 142 -7.08 -0.92 -9.39
CA LYS A 142 -7.18 -1.21 -10.84
C LYS A 142 -8.02 -2.45 -11.13
N PHE A 143 -7.84 -3.53 -10.35
CA PHE A 143 -8.69 -4.72 -10.46
C PHE A 143 -10.16 -4.43 -10.12
N GLU A 144 -10.41 -3.49 -9.22
CA GLU A 144 -11.77 -3.01 -8.89
C GLU A 144 -12.32 -2.00 -9.89
N ALA A 145 -11.50 -1.51 -10.83
CA ALA A 145 -11.80 -0.38 -11.71
C ALA A 145 -12.33 0.86 -10.94
N LYS A 146 -11.78 1.10 -9.74
CA LYS A 146 -12.25 2.12 -8.82
C LYS A 146 -11.10 2.99 -8.32
N PRO A 147 -11.05 4.29 -8.69
CA PRO A 147 -10.05 5.21 -8.19
C PRO A 147 -10.08 5.33 -6.66
N GLY A 148 -8.91 5.41 -6.03
CA GLY A 148 -8.76 5.44 -4.59
C GLY A 148 -7.72 6.43 -4.11
N THR A 149 -7.81 6.75 -2.83
CA THR A 149 -6.89 7.62 -2.09
C THR A 149 -6.66 7.03 -0.69
N PRO A 150 -5.54 7.31 -0.01
CA PRO A 150 -5.42 6.94 1.40
C PRO A 150 -6.33 7.79 2.31
N GLU A 151 -6.72 7.20 3.44
CA GLU A 151 -7.39 7.90 4.54
C GLU A 151 -6.53 9.06 5.06
N LYS A 152 -7.21 10.14 5.45
CA LYS A 152 -6.61 11.39 5.95
C LYS A 152 -6.95 11.59 7.43
N PRO A 153 -6.04 12.17 8.25
CA PRO A 153 -4.72 12.68 7.88
C PRO A 153 -3.66 11.57 7.76
N LEU A 154 -2.75 11.74 6.79
CA LEU A 154 -1.54 10.91 6.68
C LEU A 154 -0.49 11.34 7.71
N SER A 155 0.35 10.40 8.15
CA SER A 155 1.61 10.75 8.85
C SER A 155 2.58 11.45 7.88
N ASP A 156 3.52 12.25 8.39
CA ASP A 156 4.51 12.94 7.56
C ASP A 156 5.28 11.99 6.64
N LEU A 157 5.69 10.83 7.17
CA LEU A 157 6.36 9.79 6.38
C LEU A 157 5.43 9.18 5.32
N GLY A 158 4.15 8.98 5.67
CA GLY A 158 3.12 8.53 4.75
C GLY A 158 2.93 9.52 3.60
N LEU A 159 2.76 10.80 3.90
CA LEU A 159 2.56 11.87 2.93
C LEU A 159 3.73 11.99 1.95
N LEU A 160 4.97 11.97 2.46
CA LEU A 160 6.17 11.97 1.61
C LEU A 160 6.23 10.75 0.69
N SER A 161 5.85 9.57 1.19
CA SER A 161 5.83 8.33 0.42
C SER A 161 4.78 8.36 -0.70
N TYR A 162 3.57 8.83 -0.41
CA TYR A 162 2.50 8.98 -1.41
C TYR A 162 2.83 10.03 -2.46
N ARG A 163 3.34 11.21 -2.05
CA ARG A 163 3.80 12.24 -3.01
C ARG A 163 4.86 11.68 -3.96
N SER A 164 5.85 10.98 -3.43
CA SER A 164 6.90 10.36 -4.25
C SER A 164 6.33 9.32 -5.22
N TYR A 165 5.42 8.47 -4.76
CA TYR A 165 4.75 7.47 -5.58
C TYR A 165 3.91 8.09 -6.69
N TRP A 166 3.05 9.07 -6.37
CA TRP A 166 2.18 9.73 -7.35
C TRP A 166 2.98 10.49 -8.40
N SER A 167 3.99 11.27 -7.99
CA SER A 167 4.86 11.98 -8.92
C SER A 167 5.54 11.02 -9.90
N GLN A 168 6.11 9.92 -9.40
CA GLN A 168 6.75 8.92 -10.25
C GLN A 168 5.75 8.23 -11.18
N THR A 169 4.59 7.83 -10.68
CA THR A 169 3.56 7.14 -11.48
C THR A 169 3.08 8.01 -12.63
N ILE A 170 2.83 9.30 -12.36
CA ILE A 170 2.42 10.27 -13.38
C ILE A 170 3.56 10.49 -14.39
N LEU A 171 4.80 10.72 -13.94
CA LEU A 171 5.94 10.93 -14.83
C LEU A 171 6.26 9.69 -15.69
N ASP A 172 6.16 8.48 -15.12
CA ASP A 172 6.32 7.21 -15.83
C ASP A 172 5.31 7.11 -16.99
N LEU A 173 4.06 7.54 -16.79
CA LEU A 173 3.07 7.61 -17.88
C LEU A 173 3.43 8.67 -18.91
N LEU A 174 3.70 9.90 -18.48
CA LEU A 174 3.99 11.03 -19.37
C LEU A 174 5.22 10.78 -20.27
N VAL A 175 6.24 10.09 -19.75
CA VAL A 175 7.44 9.68 -20.50
C VAL A 175 7.13 8.68 -21.62
N ASN A 176 6.15 7.82 -21.40
CA ASN A 176 5.78 6.73 -22.31
C ASN A 176 4.60 7.08 -23.22
N LEU A 177 4.03 8.28 -23.09
CA LEU A 177 2.99 8.76 -23.99
C LEU A 177 3.54 8.87 -25.42
N LYS A 178 2.82 8.25 -26.35
CA LYS A 178 3.06 8.41 -27.77
C LYS A 178 2.18 9.54 -28.30
N PRO A 179 2.69 10.36 -29.25
CA PRO A 179 1.83 11.28 -29.98
C PRO A 179 0.79 10.47 -30.77
N ASP A 180 -0.41 11.04 -30.90
CA ASP A 180 -1.44 10.53 -31.82
C ASP A 180 -0.98 10.81 -33.25
N GLU A 181 -1.43 10.02 -34.23
CA GLU A 181 -1.14 10.23 -35.66
C GLU A 181 -1.57 11.63 -36.13
N ASN A 182 -2.58 12.20 -35.48
CA ASN A 182 -3.15 13.51 -35.83
C ASN A 182 -2.65 14.68 -34.96
N GLU A 183 -1.93 14.42 -33.86
CA GLU A 183 -1.47 15.44 -32.90
C GLU A 183 0.05 15.31 -32.67
N PRO A 184 0.87 16.30 -33.10
CA PRO A 184 2.32 16.22 -33.00
C PRO A 184 2.85 16.25 -31.56
N GLN A 185 1.99 16.59 -30.58
CA GLN A 185 2.34 16.58 -29.16
C GLN A 185 1.47 15.58 -28.41
N PRO A 186 2.05 14.69 -27.57
CA PRO A 186 1.26 13.79 -26.75
C PRO A 186 0.40 14.60 -25.76
N GLN A 187 -0.90 14.30 -25.74
CA GLN A 187 -1.84 14.91 -24.80
C GLN A 187 -2.42 13.82 -23.89
N ILE A 188 -2.65 14.17 -22.63
CA ILE A 188 -3.41 13.33 -21.69
C ILE A 188 -4.21 14.22 -20.75
N SER A 189 -5.44 13.85 -20.50
CA SER A 189 -6.33 14.52 -19.56
C SER A 189 -6.15 13.99 -18.13
N ILE A 190 -6.61 14.76 -17.15
CA ILE A 190 -6.64 14.33 -15.75
C ILE A 190 -7.57 13.11 -15.56
N ASN A 191 -8.63 12.99 -16.38
CA ASN A 191 -9.52 11.82 -16.36
C ASN A 191 -8.78 10.56 -16.81
N GLU A 192 -8.10 10.61 -17.95
CA GLU A 192 -7.34 9.47 -18.45
C GLU A 192 -6.22 9.05 -17.49
N LEU A 193 -5.51 10.01 -16.87
CA LEU A 193 -4.55 9.71 -15.81
C LEU A 193 -5.23 8.98 -14.64
N SER A 194 -6.41 9.41 -14.23
CA SER A 194 -7.17 8.77 -13.14
C SER A 194 -7.61 7.35 -13.50
N GLU A 195 -8.10 7.14 -14.72
CA GLU A 195 -8.53 5.83 -15.21
C GLU A 195 -7.37 4.84 -15.30
N ILE A 196 -6.22 5.26 -15.84
CA ILE A 196 -5.04 4.40 -16.01
C ILE A 196 -4.39 4.06 -14.65
N THR A 197 -4.28 5.05 -13.77
CA THR A 197 -3.54 4.89 -12.50
C THR A 197 -4.41 4.46 -11.32
N CYS A 198 -5.72 4.65 -11.41
CA CYS A 198 -6.67 4.59 -10.29
C CYS A 198 -6.33 5.56 -9.14
N ILE A 199 -5.53 6.59 -9.38
CA ILE A 199 -5.34 7.71 -8.44
C ILE A 199 -6.55 8.65 -8.60
N LYS A 200 -7.11 9.14 -7.48
CA LYS A 200 -8.19 10.13 -7.54
C LYS A 200 -7.74 11.40 -8.27
N ARG A 201 -8.66 12.02 -9.02
CA ARG A 201 -8.43 13.27 -9.77
C ARG A 201 -7.83 14.38 -8.90
N GLU A 202 -8.28 14.49 -7.65
CA GLU A 202 -7.79 15.46 -6.67
C GLU A 202 -6.31 15.27 -6.36
N ASP A 203 -5.86 14.03 -6.14
CA ASP A 203 -4.47 13.70 -5.87
C ASP A 203 -3.59 13.91 -7.11
N ILE A 204 -4.13 13.64 -8.31
CA ILE A 204 -3.44 13.95 -9.58
C ILE A 204 -3.25 15.46 -9.72
N LEU A 205 -4.31 16.25 -9.55
CA LEU A 205 -4.26 17.72 -9.61
C LEU A 205 -3.24 18.27 -8.60
N TYR A 206 -3.33 17.81 -7.36
CA TYR A 206 -2.41 18.17 -6.29
C TYR A 206 -0.96 17.86 -6.67
N THR A 207 -0.71 16.67 -7.22
CA THR A 207 0.63 16.23 -7.60
C THR A 207 1.18 17.03 -8.77
N LEU A 208 0.37 17.28 -9.81
CA LEU A 208 0.76 18.08 -10.97
C LEU A 208 1.05 19.54 -10.59
N GLN A 209 0.27 20.12 -9.67
CA GLN A 209 0.54 21.45 -9.10
C GLN A 209 1.86 21.46 -8.32
N HIS A 210 2.09 20.48 -7.46
CA HIS A 210 3.33 20.36 -6.70
C HIS A 210 4.58 20.19 -7.60
N MET A 211 4.43 19.56 -8.76
CA MET A 211 5.50 19.42 -9.76
C MET A 211 5.61 20.63 -10.71
N ASN A 212 4.78 21.66 -10.56
CA ASN A 212 4.68 22.82 -11.46
C ASN A 212 4.40 22.43 -12.94
N LEU A 213 3.61 21.37 -13.14
CA LEU A 213 3.25 20.86 -14.47
C LEU A 213 1.91 21.38 -14.99
N MET A 214 1.17 22.11 -14.17
CA MET A 214 -0.12 22.69 -14.55
C MET A 214 0.07 24.08 -15.14
N ARG A 215 -0.42 24.30 -16.36
CA ARG A 215 -0.50 25.63 -16.99
C ARG A 215 -1.92 25.97 -17.37
N TYR A 216 -2.23 27.26 -17.44
CA TYR A 216 -3.51 27.75 -17.94
C TYR A 216 -3.34 28.21 -19.38
N ASN A 217 -4.08 27.61 -20.30
CA ASN A 217 -4.03 27.95 -21.73
C ASN A 217 -5.46 28.01 -22.29
N LYS A 218 -5.82 29.12 -22.94
CA LYS A 218 -7.14 29.36 -23.58
C LYS A 218 -8.34 28.96 -22.71
N GLY A 219 -8.33 29.33 -21.42
CA GLY A 219 -9.45 29.05 -20.52
C GLY A 219 -9.45 27.65 -19.89
N LYS A 220 -8.44 26.81 -20.18
CA LYS A 220 -8.34 25.43 -19.69
C LYS A 220 -7.00 25.18 -18.99
N HIS A 221 -7.03 24.34 -17.96
CA HIS A 221 -5.81 23.79 -17.40
C HIS A 221 -5.26 22.68 -18.30
N VAL A 222 -4.00 22.77 -18.65
CA VAL A 222 -3.27 21.80 -19.47
C VAL A 222 -2.03 21.31 -18.73
N ILE A 223 -1.67 20.05 -18.96
CA ILE A 223 -0.43 19.47 -18.45
C ILE A 223 0.69 19.86 -19.41
N ALA A 224 1.68 20.59 -18.91
CA ALA A 224 2.80 21.08 -19.70
C ALA A 224 4.11 20.49 -19.18
N VAL A 225 4.71 19.61 -19.98
CA VAL A 225 6.00 19.00 -19.68
C VAL A 225 6.99 19.33 -20.80
N THR A 226 8.23 19.68 -20.44
CA THR A 226 9.28 19.91 -21.42
C THR A 226 10.06 18.63 -21.71
N LYS A 227 10.68 18.55 -22.89
CA LYS A 227 11.51 17.38 -23.26
C LYS A 227 12.67 17.20 -22.29
N GLU A 228 13.28 18.28 -21.84
CA GLU A 228 14.41 18.27 -20.90
C GLU A 228 14.00 17.66 -19.56
N MET A 229 12.79 17.94 -19.08
CA MET A 229 12.27 17.35 -17.85
C MET A 229 12.05 15.85 -18.01
N LEU A 230 11.43 15.42 -19.12
CA LEU A 230 11.21 14.00 -19.39
C LEU A 230 12.53 13.24 -19.55
N GLU A 231 13.51 13.81 -20.23
CA GLU A 231 14.85 13.23 -20.37
C GLU A 231 15.61 13.18 -19.05
N GLY A 232 15.52 14.24 -18.25
CA GLY A 232 16.08 14.28 -16.89
C GLY A 232 15.48 13.21 -16.00
N TYR A 233 14.16 13.01 -16.06
CA TYR A 233 13.48 11.93 -15.35
C TYR A 233 13.93 10.56 -15.86
N LYS A 234 13.96 10.33 -17.18
CA LYS A 234 14.46 9.07 -17.76
C LYS A 234 15.85 8.68 -17.25
N ARG A 235 16.75 9.67 -17.07
CA ARG A 235 18.09 9.45 -16.53
C ARG A 235 18.11 9.16 -15.03
N SER A 236 17.13 9.65 -14.27
CA SER A 236 17.03 9.44 -12.82
C SER A 236 16.32 8.13 -12.43
N ILE A 237 15.62 7.49 -13.37
CA ILE A 237 14.99 6.17 -13.14
C ILE A 237 16.08 5.15 -12.79
N PRO A 238 16.02 4.50 -11.62
CA PRO A 238 17.00 3.49 -11.24
C PRO A 238 16.89 2.25 -12.15
N LYS A 239 18.04 1.70 -12.56
CA LYS A 239 18.12 0.50 -13.43
C LYS A 239 17.41 -0.73 -12.85
N LYS A 240 17.34 -0.84 -11.52
CA LYS A 240 16.57 -1.87 -10.82
C LYS A 240 15.68 -1.18 -9.78
N ARG A 241 14.37 -1.18 -10.02
CA ARG A 241 13.35 -0.70 -9.09
C ARG A 241 12.55 -1.90 -8.59
N LEU A 242 12.37 -2.01 -7.26
CA LEU A 242 11.36 -2.91 -6.72
C LEU A 242 9.98 -2.35 -7.10
N SER A 243 9.20 -3.16 -7.82
CA SER A 243 7.85 -2.84 -8.28
C SER A 243 6.95 -4.06 -8.16
N ILE A 244 5.65 -3.83 -8.10
CA ILE A 244 4.66 -4.90 -8.14
C ILE A 244 4.51 -5.36 -9.58
N ASP A 245 4.38 -6.67 -9.77
CA ASP A 245 4.07 -7.27 -11.06
C ASP A 245 2.60 -7.68 -11.10
N PRO A 246 1.74 -6.98 -11.86
CA PRO A 246 0.31 -7.29 -11.88
C PRO A 246 0.01 -8.73 -12.30
N LYS A 247 0.91 -9.38 -13.06
CA LYS A 247 0.75 -10.78 -13.48
C LYS A 247 0.92 -11.78 -12.35
N CYS A 248 1.59 -11.38 -11.27
CA CYS A 248 1.78 -12.18 -10.06
C CYS A 248 0.67 -11.95 -9.02
N LEU A 249 -0.29 -11.04 -9.29
CA LEU A 249 -1.45 -10.79 -8.44
C LEU A 249 -2.60 -11.69 -8.88
N HIS A 250 -2.95 -12.65 -8.03
CA HIS A 250 -4.06 -13.58 -8.21
C HIS A 250 -5.19 -13.20 -7.26
N TRP A 251 -6.01 -12.25 -7.69
CA TRP A 251 -7.05 -11.65 -6.85
C TRP A 251 -8.32 -11.38 -7.64
N THR A 252 -9.46 -11.38 -6.95
CA THR A 252 -10.76 -11.05 -7.53
C THR A 252 -11.54 -10.19 -6.54
N PRO A 253 -12.13 -9.06 -6.99
CA PRO A 253 -12.98 -8.23 -6.14
C PRO A 253 -14.09 -9.04 -5.48
N LYS A 254 -14.33 -8.77 -4.20
CA LYS A 254 -15.43 -9.35 -3.44
C LYS A 254 -16.50 -8.29 -3.22
N ASP A 255 -17.74 -8.65 -3.50
CA ASP A 255 -18.89 -7.84 -3.10
C ASP A 255 -19.17 -8.08 -1.60
N TRP A 256 -18.86 -7.07 -0.79
CA TRP A 256 -19.06 -7.09 0.66
C TRP A 256 -20.45 -6.62 1.10
N SER A 257 -21.20 -5.95 0.20
CA SER A 257 -22.57 -5.48 0.46
C SER A 257 -23.54 -6.64 0.67
N ARG A 258 -23.26 -7.76 0.00
CA ARG A 258 -23.98 -9.01 0.18
C ARG A 258 -23.34 -9.80 1.32
N ARG A 259 -23.83 -9.61 2.54
CA ARG A 259 -23.51 -10.49 3.67
C ARG A 259 -23.81 -11.93 3.26
N ARG A 260 -22.78 -12.71 2.91
CA ARG A 260 -22.93 -14.17 2.84
C ARG A 260 -23.08 -14.66 4.27
N CYS A 261 -24.30 -15.10 4.61
CA CYS A 261 -24.60 -15.83 5.83
C CYS A 261 -23.67 -17.03 6.00
#